data_AF-A0A1Q8QW91-F1
#
_entry.id   AF-A0A1Q8QW91-F1
#
_cell.length_a   1.000
_cell.length_b   1.000
_cell.length_c   1.000
_cell.angle_alpha   90.00
_cell.angle_beta   90.00
_cell.angle_gamma   90.00
#
_symmetry.space_group_name_H-M   'P 1'
#
loop_
_entity.id
_entity.type
_entity.pdbx_description
1 polymer ?
#
loop_
_entity_poly.entity_id
_entity_poly.type
_entity_poly.pdbx_seq_one_letter_code
_entity_poly.pdbx_strand_id
1 'polypeptide(L)'
;MKPNRVLRALISFGLLAALVAVLVISQNRDPSNPHTSVSKDTWIHGPQGHGYAVQNNQQPWKQCYTCHEKKGLGGEVYCQSCHDQSGVKVTIPKKPS
;
A
#
# COMPACT_ATOMS: atom_id res chain seq x y z
N MET A 1 39.31 5.26 28.98
CA MET A 1 38.49 5.91 27.92
C MET A 1 37.45 6.80 28.58
N LYS A 2 37.29 8.07 28.16
CA LYS A 2 36.42 9.05 28.84
C LYS A 2 34.94 8.69 28.67
N PRO A 3 34.13 8.59 29.75
CA PRO A 3 32.72 8.18 29.69
C PRO A 3 31.87 9.04 28.72
N ASN A 4 32.23 10.31 28.55
CA ASN A 4 31.55 11.25 27.66
C ASN A 4 31.68 10.91 26.17
N ARG A 5 32.69 10.14 25.76
CA ARG A 5 32.87 9.71 24.35
C ARG A 5 31.91 8.57 24.00
N VAL A 6 31.72 7.64 24.93
CA VAL A 6 30.80 6.50 24.78
C VAL A 6 29.36 7.00 24.76
N LEU A 7 29.00 7.91 25.68
CA LEU A 7 27.66 8.50 25.71
C LEU A 7 27.32 9.23 24.40
N ARG A 8 28.25 10.03 23.88
CA ARG A 8 28.06 10.72 22.59
C ARG A 8 27.89 9.73 21.44
N ALA A 9 28.68 8.66 21.41
CA ALA A 9 28.56 7.63 20.37
C ALA A 9 27.19 6.94 20.41
N LEU A 10 26.67 6.63 21.60
CA LEU A 10 25.33 6.04 21.77
C LEU A 10 24.22 6.97 21.29
N ILE A 11 24.31 8.26 21.65
CA ILE A 11 23.34 9.27 21.19
C ILE A 11 23.37 9.39 19.67
N SER A 12 24.56 9.49 19.06
CA SER A 12 24.70 9.57 17.61
C SER A 12 24.14 8.34 16.90
N PHE A 13 24.40 7.14 17.41
CA PHE A 13 23.83 5.91 16.87
C PHE A 13 22.31 5.86 17.01
N GLY A 14 21.77 6.27 18.16
CA GLY A 14 20.32 6.32 18.38
C GLY A 14 19.62 7.29 17.42
N LEU A 15 20.19 8.48 17.22
CA LEU A 15 19.66 9.46 16.26
C LEU A 15 19.72 8.95 14.81
N LEU A 16 20.82 8.28 14.43
CA LEU A 16 20.95 7.71 13.09
C LEU A 16 19.93 6.58 12.87
N ALA A 17 19.75 5.69 13.85
CA ALA A 17 18.75 4.62 13.78
C ALA A 17 17.32 5.17 13.68
N ALA A 18 16.99 6.20 14.46
CA ALA A 18 15.70 6.87 14.40
C ALA A 18 15.45 7.51 13.02
N LEU A 19 16.47 8.16 12.43
CA LEU A 19 16.37 8.74 11.09
C LEU A 19 16.12 7.67 10.03
N VAL A 20 16.87 6.56 10.07
CA VAL A 20 16.67 5.43 9.15
C VAL A 20 15.26 4.86 9.28
N ALA A 21 14.76 4.67 10.51
CA ALA A 21 13.40 4.20 10.74
C ALA A 21 12.35 5.14 10.14
N VAL A 22 12.50 6.45 10.31
CA VAL A 22 11.60 7.45 9.72
C VAL A 22 11.62 7.39 8.19
N LEU A 23 12.81 7.28 7.57
CA LEU A 23 12.94 7.18 6.13
C LEU A 23 12.28 5.90 5.58
N VAL A 24 12.49 4.76 6.24
CA VAL A 24 11.88 3.48 5.85
C VAL A 24 10.36 3.54 5.98
N ILE A 25 9.84 4.05 7.10
CA ILE A 25 8.39 4.19 7.32
C ILE A 25 7.79 5.18 6.29
N SER A 26 8.47 6.28 6.00
CA SER A 26 8.01 7.28 5.04
C SER A 26 8.02 6.74 3.61
N GLN A 27 9.03 5.97 3.22
CA GLN A 27 9.11 5.36 1.89
C GLN A 27 8.07 4.25 1.71
N ASN A 28 7.71 3.54 2.79
CA ASN A 28 6.66 2.52 2.78
C ASN A 28 5.24 3.09 2.85
N ARG A 29 5.08 4.38 3.17
CA ARG A 29 3.79 5.08 3.03
C ARG A 29 3.70 5.68 1.64
N ASP A 30 3.10 4.94 0.71
CA ASP A 30 2.72 5.44 -0.61
C ASP A 30 1.60 6.50 -0.46
N PRO A 31 1.87 7.81 -0.57
CA PRO A 31 0.85 8.85 -0.38
C PRO A 31 -0.19 8.85 -1.52
N SER A 32 0.08 8.15 -2.63
CA SER A 32 -0.87 7.95 -3.72
C SER A 32 -1.80 6.76 -3.49
N ASN A 33 -1.53 5.95 -2.45
CA ASN A 33 -2.39 4.86 -2.04
C ASN A 33 -3.23 5.30 -0.82
N PRO A 34 -4.49 5.71 -1.01
CA PRO A 34 -5.36 6.14 0.10
C PRO A 34 -5.66 5.01 1.10
N HIS A 35 -5.25 3.78 0.80
CA HIS A 35 -5.46 2.60 1.63
C HIS A 35 -4.25 2.23 2.51
N THR A 36 -3.14 3.00 2.51
CA THR A 36 -1.94 2.66 3.31
C THR A 36 -2.17 2.62 4.82
N SER A 37 -3.23 3.26 5.31
CA SER A 37 -3.61 3.27 6.74
C SER A 37 -4.48 2.07 7.13
N VAL A 38 -5.01 1.31 6.17
CA VAL A 38 -5.86 0.14 6.41
C VAL A 38 -4.98 -1.10 6.36
N SER A 39 -5.05 -1.95 7.39
CA SER A 39 -4.31 -3.22 7.39
C SER A 39 -4.74 -4.09 6.21
N LYS A 40 -3.82 -4.92 5.68
CA LYS A 40 -4.16 -5.84 4.57
C LYS A 40 -5.34 -6.75 4.91
N ASP A 41 -5.39 -7.26 6.13
CA ASP A 41 -6.46 -8.16 6.58
C ASP A 41 -7.82 -7.43 6.62
N THR A 42 -7.86 -6.24 7.22
CA THR A 42 -9.05 -5.39 7.22
C THR A 42 -9.45 -4.96 5.81
N TRP A 43 -8.47 -4.71 4.93
CA TRP A 43 -8.72 -4.39 3.54
C TRP A 43 -9.33 -5.56 2.78
N ILE A 44 -8.94 -6.81 3.05
CA ILE A 44 -9.48 -7.97 2.31
C ILE A 44 -10.80 -8.44 2.92
N HIS A 45 -10.88 -8.59 4.24
CA HIS A 45 -11.96 -9.26 4.95
C HIS A 45 -12.90 -8.32 5.73
N GLY A 46 -12.53 -7.04 5.86
CA GLY A 46 -13.30 -6.09 6.67
C GLY A 46 -14.60 -5.63 6.00
N PRO A 47 -15.56 -5.12 6.81
CA PRO A 47 -16.90 -4.73 6.33
C PRO A 47 -16.91 -3.55 5.35
N GLN A 48 -15.79 -2.84 5.20
CA GLN A 48 -15.59 -1.73 4.25
C GLN A 48 -14.29 -1.91 3.43
N GLY A 49 -13.82 -3.14 3.29
CA GLY A 49 -12.61 -3.49 2.54
C GLY A 49 -12.81 -3.51 1.02
N HIS A 50 -11.78 -3.97 0.31
CA HIS A 50 -11.73 -4.22 -1.12
C HIS A 50 -12.96 -4.94 -1.66
N GLY A 51 -13.35 -6.07 -1.04
CA GLY A 51 -14.49 -6.86 -1.48
C GLY A 51 -15.80 -6.06 -1.45
N TYR A 52 -16.03 -5.35 -0.34
CA TYR A 52 -17.19 -4.46 -0.20
C TYR A 52 -17.15 -3.32 -1.24
N ALA A 53 -16.01 -2.64 -1.37
CA ALA A 53 -15.87 -1.52 -2.30
C ALA A 53 -16.10 -1.96 -3.76
N VAL A 54 -15.54 -3.10 -4.17
CA VAL A 54 -15.72 -3.63 -5.53
C VAL A 54 -17.18 -4.05 -5.77
N GLN A 55 -17.81 -4.75 -4.84
CA GLN A 55 -19.20 -5.21 -4.99
C GLN A 55 -20.22 -4.07 -5.02
N ASN A 56 -19.96 -2.97 -4.32
CA ASN A 56 -20.86 -1.81 -4.24
C ASN A 56 -20.54 -0.72 -5.26
N ASN A 57 -19.45 -0.86 -6.01
CA ASN A 57 -19.07 0.10 -7.04
C ASN A 57 -19.65 -0.31 -8.40
N GLN A 58 -20.59 0.49 -8.90
CA GLN A 58 -21.23 0.26 -10.20
C GLN A 58 -20.33 0.60 -11.39
N GLN A 59 -19.23 1.34 -11.19
CA GLN A 59 -18.30 1.75 -12.24
C GLN A 59 -16.82 1.65 -11.79
N PRO A 60 -16.30 0.44 -11.50
CA PRO A 60 -14.91 0.26 -11.05
C PRO A 60 -13.88 0.79 -12.04
N TRP A 61 -14.19 0.69 -13.35
CA TRP A 61 -13.33 1.22 -14.41
C TRP A 61 -13.17 2.74 -14.39
N LYS A 62 -14.11 3.48 -13.80
CA LYS A 62 -14.06 4.94 -13.70
C LYS A 62 -13.37 5.38 -12.40
N GLN A 63 -13.67 4.69 -11.31
CA GLN A 63 -13.27 5.12 -9.96
C GLN A 63 -11.96 4.49 -9.48
N CYS A 64 -11.68 3.24 -9.87
CA CYS A 64 -10.52 2.49 -9.38
C CYS A 64 -9.38 2.46 -10.40
N TYR A 65 -9.68 2.35 -11.70
CA TYR A 65 -8.64 2.17 -12.72
C TYR A 65 -7.70 3.35 -12.83
N THR A 66 -8.19 4.58 -12.67
CA THR A 66 -7.35 5.78 -12.71
C THR A 66 -6.21 5.77 -11.69
N CYS A 67 -6.42 5.16 -10.51
CA CYS A 67 -5.39 5.01 -9.48
C CYS A 67 -4.43 3.86 -9.80
N HIS A 68 -4.92 2.81 -10.45
CA HIS A 68 -4.15 1.61 -10.80
C HIS A 68 -3.38 1.72 -12.13
N GLU A 69 -3.87 2.54 -13.05
CA GLU A 69 -3.19 2.92 -14.30
C GLU A 69 -1.89 3.68 -14.01
N LYS A 70 -1.89 4.58 -13.01
CA LYS A 70 -0.69 5.32 -12.57
C LYS A 70 0.42 4.42 -12.04
N LYS A 71 0.13 3.17 -11.68
CA LYS A 71 1.12 2.16 -11.30
C LYS A 71 1.73 1.42 -12.49
N GLY A 72 1.47 1.89 -13.73
CA GLY A 72 2.12 1.44 -14.96
C GLY A 72 1.58 0.13 -15.56
N LEU A 73 0.61 -0.50 -14.90
CA LEU A 73 0.07 -1.79 -15.33
C LEU A 73 -1.23 -1.65 -16.16
N GLY A 74 -1.97 -0.55 -15.99
CA GLY A 74 -3.33 -0.44 -16.49
C GLY A 74 -4.34 -0.95 -15.44
N GLY A 75 -5.51 -0.33 -15.35
CA GLY A 75 -6.46 -0.60 -14.27
C GLY A 75 -6.89 -2.07 -14.18
N GLU A 76 -7.26 -2.66 -15.32
CA GLU A 76 -7.65 -4.07 -15.43
C GLU A 76 -6.52 -5.03 -15.08
N VAL A 77 -5.32 -4.77 -15.62
CA VAL A 77 -4.13 -5.60 -15.42
C VAL A 77 -3.68 -5.56 -13.96
N TYR A 78 -3.78 -4.41 -13.30
CA TYR A 78 -3.46 -4.31 -11.88
C TYR A 78 -4.40 -5.17 -11.04
N CYS A 79 -5.72 -5.10 -11.28
CA CYS A 79 -6.67 -5.98 -10.63
C CYS A 79 -6.29 -7.45 -10.87
N GLN A 80 -5.98 -7.84 -12.12
CA GLN A 80 -5.61 -9.22 -12.46
C GLN A 80 -4.33 -9.66 -11.73
N SER A 81 -3.31 -8.81 -11.66
CA SER A 81 -2.04 -9.13 -11.03
C SER A 81 -2.20 -9.54 -9.55
N CYS A 82 -3.09 -8.87 -8.80
CA CYS A 82 -3.34 -9.21 -7.41
C CYS A 82 -4.16 -10.50 -7.25
N HIS A 83 -5.12 -10.74 -8.15
CA HIS A 83 -5.93 -11.95 -8.14
C HIS A 83 -5.12 -13.19 -8.52
N ASP A 84 -4.23 -13.07 -9.51
CA ASP A 84 -3.30 -14.13 -9.92
C ASP A 84 -2.34 -14.50 -8.78
N GLN A 85 -1.74 -13.50 -8.13
CA GLN A 85 -0.86 -13.72 -6.96
C GLN A 85 -1.59 -14.40 -5.80
N SER A 86 -2.88 -14.12 -5.65
CA SER A 86 -3.70 -14.70 -4.58
C SER A 86 -4.33 -16.05 -4.97
N GLY A 87 -4.15 -16.50 -6.22
CA GLY A 87 -4.76 -17.74 -6.73
C GLY A 87 -6.28 -17.69 -6.85
N VAL A 88 -6.89 -16.50 -6.85
CA VAL A 88 -8.34 -16.34 -6.89
C VAL A 88 -8.77 -16.00 -8.31
N LYS A 89 -9.71 -16.77 -8.86
CA LYS A 89 -10.31 -16.47 -10.17
C LYS A 89 -11.58 -15.65 -9.98
N VAL A 90 -11.53 -14.38 -10.36
CA VAL A 90 -12.70 -13.49 -10.40
C VAL A 90 -12.86 -12.85 -11.77
N THR A 91 -14.10 -12.56 -12.15
CA THR A 91 -14.36 -11.74 -13.34
C THR A 91 -14.06 -10.29 -13.02
N ILE A 92 -13.06 -9.72 -13.70
CA ILE A 92 -12.70 -8.32 -13.52
C ILE A 92 -13.67 -7.42 -14.29
N PRO A 93 -14.25 -6.39 -13.66
CA PRO A 93 -15.20 -5.48 -14.31
C PRO A 93 -14.58 -4.75 -15.51
N LYS A 94 -15.04 -5.03 -16.73
CA LYS A 94 -14.46 -4.38 -17.92
C LYS A 94 -14.97 -2.96 -18.09
N LYS A 95 -14.14 -2.07 -18.64
CA LYS A 95 -14.62 -0.80 -19.17
C LYS A 95 -15.57 -1.08 -20.35
N PRO A 96 -16.80 -0.53 -20.37
CA PRO A 96 -17.68 -0.63 -21.54
C PRO A 96 -16.98 -0.06 -22.77
N SER A 97 -17.15 -0.76 -23.91
CA SER A 97 -16.60 -0.38 -25.22
C SER A 97 -17.43 0.72 -25.87
#